data_AF-A0AAV1IDG6-F1
#
_entry.id   AF-A0AAV1IDG6-F1
#
_cell.length_a   1.000
_cell.length_b   1.000
_cell.length_c   1.000
_cell.angle_alpha   90.00
_cell.angle_beta   90.00
_cell.angle_gamma   90.00
#
_symmetry.space_group_name_H-M   'P 1'
#
loop_
_entity.id
_entity.type
_entity.pdbx_description
1 polymer ?
#
loop_
_entity_poly.entity_id
_entity_poly.type
_entity_poly.pdbx_seq_one_letter_code
_entity_poly.pdbx_strand_id
1 'polypeptide(L)'
;MAVSELYQNVLKRLAASVATTPTAADWGQVSLIVAATCAVSLPIGLSTKFFEWKPVTLAQAIGPALSTIIAPGFTEEAIFRAAMLPHPKVNPGAFPPNAAAFAASALLPLIIFVAYHLVNPDRRTRAVFWDARFLTLAAILGIGCTAAYYVTGGSLVAAALAHWLPVQLWLFLLGGLDKTQPLDASAKKE
;
A
#
# COMPACT_ATOMS: atom_id res chain seq x y z
N MET A 1 -28.04 6.66 7.17
CA MET A 1 -26.95 6.68 8.17
C MET A 1 -26.67 8.14 8.47
N ALA A 2 -26.77 8.55 9.72
CA ALA A 2 -26.41 9.91 10.10
C ALA A 2 -24.89 10.10 9.92
N VAL A 3 -24.43 11.30 9.56
CA VAL A 3 -22.98 11.60 9.40
C VAL A 3 -22.19 11.25 10.67
N SER A 4 -22.81 11.41 11.84
CA SER A 4 -22.26 11.00 13.13
C SER A 4 -22.01 9.49 13.24
N GLU A 5 -22.92 8.65 12.74
CA GLU A 5 -22.76 7.18 12.75
C GLU A 5 -21.62 6.74 11.84
N LEU A 6 -21.49 7.37 10.66
CA LEU A 6 -20.39 7.09 9.74
C LEU A 6 -19.04 7.40 10.39
N TYR A 7 -18.92 8.58 11.00
CA TYR A 7 -17.72 9.01 11.71
C TYR A 7 -17.34 8.04 12.85
N GLN A 8 -18.32 7.65 13.67
CA GLN A 8 -18.09 6.70 14.77
C GLN A 8 -17.65 5.33 14.25
N ASN A 9 -18.23 4.87 13.14
CA ASN A 9 -17.84 3.59 12.54
C ASN A 9 -16.39 3.63 12.02
N VAL A 10 -15.97 4.72 11.38
CA VAL A 10 -14.58 4.89 10.92
C VAL A 10 -13.60 4.81 12.08
N LEU A 11 -13.84 5.56 13.18
CA LEU A 11 -12.97 5.52 14.36
C LEU A 11 -12.90 4.13 14.99
N LYS A 12 -14.05 3.45 15.10
CA LYS A 12 -14.11 2.07 15.61
C LYS A 12 -13.33 1.10 14.73
N ARG A 13 -13.40 1.24 13.41
CA ARG A 13 -12.65 0.38 12.47
C ARG A 13 -11.16 0.63 12.56
N LEU A 14 -10.72 1.88 12.65
CA LEU A 14 -9.33 2.23 12.89
C LEU A 14 -8.80 1.56 14.17
N ALA A 15 -9.51 1.76 15.29
CA ALA A 15 -9.12 1.17 16.57
C ALA A 15 -9.11 -0.37 16.52
N ALA A 16 -10.15 -0.98 15.93
CA ALA A 16 -10.23 -2.43 15.80
C ALA A 16 -9.13 -3.00 14.90
N SER A 17 -8.76 -2.29 13.82
CA SER A 17 -7.72 -2.73 12.89
C SER A 17 -6.33 -2.69 13.51
N VAL A 18 -6.06 -1.69 14.36
CA VAL A 18 -4.82 -1.62 15.16
C VAL A 18 -4.76 -2.75 16.18
N ALA A 19 -5.88 -3.06 16.83
CA ALA A 19 -5.96 -4.11 17.85
C ALA A 19 -6.04 -5.54 17.28
N THR A 20 -6.17 -5.71 15.96
CA THR A 20 -6.26 -7.02 15.32
C THR A 20 -4.85 -7.58 15.06
N THR A 21 -4.48 -8.56 15.86
CA THR A 21 -3.20 -9.27 15.82
C THR A 21 -3.32 -10.54 14.99
N PRO A 22 -2.60 -10.65 13.84
CA PRO A 22 -2.62 -11.86 13.03
C PRO A 22 -1.97 -13.05 13.72
N THR A 23 -2.50 -14.25 13.46
CA THR A 23 -1.91 -15.52 13.86
C THR A 23 -0.73 -15.90 12.96
N ALA A 24 0.01 -16.96 13.32
CA ALA A 24 1.08 -17.49 12.46
C ALA A 24 0.56 -17.97 11.09
N ALA A 25 -0.64 -18.57 11.05
CA ALA A 25 -1.27 -18.99 9.80
C ALA A 25 -1.61 -17.78 8.91
N ASP A 26 -2.11 -16.70 9.51
CA ASP A 26 -2.41 -15.47 8.79
C ASP A 26 -1.14 -14.87 8.18
N TRP A 27 -0.02 -14.84 8.91
CA TRP A 27 1.27 -14.40 8.38
C TRP A 27 1.77 -15.27 7.22
N GLY A 28 1.50 -16.58 7.25
CA GLY A 28 1.75 -17.46 6.10
C GLY A 28 0.99 -17.01 4.87
N GLN A 29 -0.29 -16.68 5.01
CA GLN A 29 -1.13 -16.18 3.92
C GLN A 29 -0.68 -14.80 3.43
N VAL A 30 -0.38 -13.87 4.34
CA VAL A 30 0.16 -12.55 4.00
C VAL A 30 1.47 -12.66 3.22
N SER A 31 2.35 -13.58 3.62
CA SER A 31 3.63 -13.82 2.92
C SER A 31 3.39 -14.31 1.49
N LEU A 32 2.44 -15.23 1.29
CA LEU A 32 2.04 -15.69 -0.05
C LEU A 32 1.45 -14.55 -0.90
N ILE A 33 0.62 -13.68 -0.30
CA ILE A 33 0.04 -12.52 -0.97
C ILE A 33 1.13 -11.53 -1.40
N VAL A 34 2.10 -11.23 -0.55
CA VAL A 34 3.24 -10.36 -0.89
C VAL A 34 4.06 -10.99 -2.01
N ALA A 35 4.38 -12.29 -1.91
CA ALA A 35 5.11 -13.00 -2.95
C ALA A 35 4.37 -12.97 -4.29
N ALA A 36 3.06 -13.20 -4.30
CA ALA A 36 2.22 -13.12 -5.50
C ALA A 36 2.17 -11.69 -6.08
N THR A 37 2.03 -10.68 -5.22
CA THR A 37 2.05 -9.26 -5.60
C THR A 37 3.37 -8.92 -6.31
N CYS A 38 4.50 -9.32 -5.74
CA CYS A 38 5.81 -9.15 -6.35
C CYS A 38 5.94 -9.95 -7.65
N ALA A 39 5.49 -11.21 -7.69
CA ALA A 39 5.58 -12.08 -8.86
C ALA A 39 4.81 -11.53 -10.07
N VAL A 40 3.69 -10.83 -9.85
CA VAL A 40 2.94 -10.13 -10.91
C VAL A 40 3.57 -8.78 -11.26
N SER A 41 4.03 -8.03 -10.26
CA SER A 41 4.58 -6.69 -10.46
C SER A 41 5.94 -6.70 -11.18
N LEU A 42 6.81 -7.66 -10.86
CA LEU A 42 8.15 -7.77 -11.44
C LEU A 42 8.16 -7.84 -12.97
N PRO A 43 7.45 -8.77 -13.64
CA PRO A 43 7.45 -8.84 -15.10
C PRO A 43 6.89 -7.57 -15.75
N ILE A 44 5.88 -6.93 -15.15
CA ILE A 44 5.33 -5.67 -15.66
C ILE A 44 6.37 -4.56 -15.55
N GLY A 45 6.96 -4.37 -14.36
CA GLY A 45 7.94 -3.31 -14.13
C GLY A 45 9.20 -3.48 -14.98
N LEU A 46 9.71 -4.71 -15.11
CA LEU A 46 10.91 -5.00 -15.91
C LEU A 46 10.64 -4.87 -17.42
N SER A 47 9.55 -5.45 -17.93
CA SER A 47 9.23 -5.38 -19.37
C SER A 47 8.93 -3.96 -19.85
N THR A 48 8.37 -3.12 -18.98
CA THR A 48 8.08 -1.71 -19.28
C THR A 48 9.23 -0.76 -18.94
N LYS A 49 10.38 -1.29 -18.49
CA LYS A 49 11.56 -0.53 -18.02
C LYS A 49 11.23 0.48 -16.91
N PHE A 50 10.17 0.22 -16.14
CA PHE A 50 9.87 1.00 -14.94
C PHE A 50 10.71 0.54 -13.76
N PHE A 51 11.05 -0.75 -13.69
CA PHE A 51 12.02 -1.30 -12.75
C PHE A 51 13.39 -1.40 -13.41
N GLU A 52 14.41 -0.97 -12.70
CA GLU A 52 15.81 -1.00 -13.13
C GLU A 52 16.66 -1.51 -11.96
N TRP A 53 17.43 -2.58 -12.16
CA TRP A 53 18.30 -3.10 -11.11
C TRP A 53 19.35 -2.06 -10.72
N LYS A 54 19.17 -1.44 -9.56
CA LYS A 54 20.01 -0.36 -9.03
C LYS A 54 20.01 -0.40 -7.50
N PRO A 55 20.71 -1.39 -6.91
CA PRO A 55 20.78 -1.54 -5.46
C PRO A 55 21.44 -0.32 -4.80
N VAL A 56 20.84 0.19 -3.74
CA VAL A 56 21.39 1.29 -2.93
C VAL A 56 22.13 0.75 -1.71
N THR A 57 22.99 1.58 -1.12
CA THR A 57 23.70 1.22 0.12
C THR A 57 22.76 1.25 1.34
N LEU A 58 23.11 0.53 2.40
CA LEU A 58 22.34 0.54 3.66
C LEU A 58 22.18 1.96 4.24
N ALA A 59 23.23 2.79 4.13
CA ALA A 59 23.21 4.18 4.59
C ALA A 59 22.17 5.01 3.83
N GLN A 60 22.01 4.79 2.53
CA GLN A 60 20.98 5.45 1.72
C GLN A 60 19.57 4.91 2.00
N ALA A 61 19.45 3.64 2.40
CA ALA A 61 18.17 2.97 2.60
C ALA A 61 17.53 3.25 3.97
N ILE A 62 18.32 3.36 5.05
CA ILE A 62 17.78 3.32 6.42
C ILE A 62 16.81 4.47 6.73
N GLY A 63 17.17 5.71 6.35
CA GLY A 63 16.32 6.89 6.57
C GLY A 63 15.00 6.78 5.81
N PRO A 64 15.02 6.62 4.47
CA PRO A 64 13.83 6.40 3.69
C PRO A 64 12.99 5.22 4.20
N ALA A 65 13.61 4.10 4.60
CA ALA A 65 12.89 2.93 5.08
C ALA A 65 12.04 3.18 6.33
N LEU A 66 12.61 3.92 7.29
CA LEU A 66 11.91 4.32 8.51
C LEU A 66 10.83 5.37 8.23
N SER A 67 11.02 6.23 7.22
CA SER A 67 9.98 7.18 6.82
C SER A 67 8.82 6.50 6.09
N THR A 68 9.12 5.57 5.18
CA THR A 68 8.13 4.93 4.29
C THR A 68 7.24 3.94 5.00
N ILE A 69 7.67 3.38 6.14
CA ILE A 69 6.79 2.54 6.97
C ILE A 69 5.70 3.39 7.64
N ILE A 70 5.98 4.66 7.97
CA ILE A 70 4.98 5.58 8.54
C ILE A 70 4.09 6.12 7.42
N ALA A 71 4.70 6.76 6.42
CA ALA A 71 4.04 7.28 5.23
C ALA A 71 4.91 6.98 4.00
N PRO A 72 4.43 6.18 3.03
CA PRO A 72 3.02 5.79 2.85
C PRO A 72 2.49 4.67 3.76
N GLY A 73 3.32 3.76 4.28
CA GLY A 73 2.93 2.49 4.89
C GLY A 73 1.71 2.51 5.83
N PHE A 74 1.86 2.91 7.08
CA PHE A 74 0.74 2.93 8.03
C PHE A 74 -0.32 3.98 7.68
N THR A 75 0.10 5.15 7.17
CA THR A 75 -0.81 6.27 6.92
C THR A 75 -1.82 5.95 5.82
N GLU A 76 -1.37 5.44 4.68
CA GLU A 76 -2.25 5.10 3.56
C GLU A 76 -3.10 3.87 3.88
N GLU A 77 -2.55 2.86 4.54
CA GLU A 77 -3.33 1.67 4.93
C GLU A 77 -4.37 2.00 6.00
N ALA A 78 -4.10 2.96 6.90
CA ALA A 78 -5.10 3.43 7.85
C ALA A 78 -6.28 4.08 7.12
N ILE A 79 -6.03 4.87 6.08
CA ILE A 79 -7.08 5.55 5.31
C ILE A 79 -7.82 4.55 4.42
N PHE A 80 -7.12 3.89 3.51
CA PHE A 80 -7.77 3.14 2.43
C PHE A 80 -8.23 1.75 2.85
N ARG A 81 -7.63 1.15 3.89
CA ARG A 81 -8.02 -0.19 4.37
C ARG A 81 -8.79 -0.03 5.67
N ALA A 82 -8.17 0.44 6.74
CA ALA A 82 -8.81 0.44 8.05
C ALA A 82 -10.03 1.38 8.15
N ALA A 83 -10.00 2.59 7.59
CA ALA A 83 -11.15 3.50 7.65
C ALA A 83 -12.24 3.13 6.62
N MET A 84 -11.85 2.83 5.38
CA MET A 84 -12.80 2.66 4.27
C MET A 84 -13.37 1.24 4.14
N LEU A 85 -12.60 0.19 4.46
CA LEU A 85 -13.08 -1.19 4.37
C LEU A 85 -13.86 -1.63 5.62
N PRO A 86 -14.78 -2.61 5.49
CA PRO A 86 -15.48 -3.16 6.63
C PRO A 86 -14.54 -3.97 7.53
N HIS A 87 -14.77 -3.92 8.85
CA HIS A 87 -14.06 -4.71 9.85
C HIS A 87 -15.05 -5.62 10.60
N PRO A 88 -14.76 -6.92 10.77
CA PRO A 88 -15.73 -7.90 11.28
C PRO A 88 -16.21 -7.60 12.70
N LYS A 89 -15.37 -6.99 13.54
CA LYS A 89 -15.72 -6.60 14.93
C LYS A 89 -16.59 -5.34 15.09
N VAL A 90 -16.72 -4.50 14.06
CA VAL A 90 -17.40 -3.19 14.20
C VAL A 90 -18.84 -3.23 13.73
N ASN A 91 -19.10 -3.92 12.62
CA ASN A 91 -20.45 -4.15 12.12
C ASN A 91 -20.53 -5.56 11.53
N PRO A 92 -20.68 -6.60 12.36
CA PRO A 92 -20.67 -7.99 11.90
C PRO A 92 -21.73 -8.28 10.85
N GLY A 93 -22.94 -7.71 10.99
CA GLY A 93 -24.05 -7.91 10.05
C GLY A 93 -23.86 -7.24 8.68
N ALA A 94 -22.93 -6.29 8.58
CA ALA A 94 -22.55 -5.67 7.31
C ALA A 94 -21.18 -6.16 6.79
N PHE A 95 -20.52 -7.08 7.50
CA PHE A 95 -19.28 -7.66 7.03
C PHE A 95 -19.58 -8.59 5.85
N PRO A 96 -18.86 -8.47 4.71
CA PRO A 96 -19.14 -9.29 3.53
C PRO A 96 -19.03 -10.80 3.83
N PRO A 97 -20.00 -11.62 3.39
CA PRO A 97 -20.08 -13.04 3.76
C PRO A 97 -19.02 -13.92 3.09
N ASN A 98 -18.35 -13.40 2.06
CA ASN A 98 -17.30 -14.11 1.34
C ASN A 98 -16.32 -13.13 0.67
N ALA A 99 -15.23 -13.67 0.13
CA ALA A 99 -14.16 -12.89 -0.47
C ALA A 99 -14.62 -12.07 -1.70
N ALA A 100 -15.56 -12.59 -2.50
CA ALA A 100 -16.06 -11.88 -3.68
C ALA A 100 -16.88 -10.64 -3.28
N ALA A 101 -17.76 -10.77 -2.29
CA ALA A 101 -18.50 -9.65 -1.73
C ALA A 101 -17.56 -8.63 -1.05
N PHE A 102 -16.49 -9.10 -0.41
CA PHE A 102 -15.47 -8.22 0.16
C PHE A 102 -14.73 -7.44 -0.94
N ALA A 103 -14.30 -8.12 -2.00
CA ALA A 103 -13.64 -7.50 -3.15
C ALA A 103 -14.53 -6.42 -3.79
N ALA A 104 -15.83 -6.67 -3.92
CA ALA A 104 -16.79 -5.66 -4.41
C ALA A 104 -16.81 -4.40 -3.51
N SER A 105 -16.78 -4.58 -2.18
CA SER A 105 -16.70 -3.45 -1.24
C SER A 105 -15.38 -2.68 -1.33
N ALA A 106 -14.31 -3.33 -1.80
CA ALA A 106 -12.98 -2.76 -1.93
C ALA A 106 -12.73 -2.01 -3.25
N LEU A 107 -13.65 -2.11 -4.24
CA LEU A 107 -13.48 -1.45 -5.54
C LEU A 107 -13.33 0.08 -5.42
N LEU A 108 -14.25 0.72 -4.71
CA LEU A 108 -14.22 2.17 -4.54
C LEU A 108 -12.98 2.64 -3.73
N PRO A 109 -12.63 2.03 -2.57
CA PRO A 109 -11.38 2.32 -1.88
C PRO A 109 -10.14 2.14 -2.75
N LEU A 110 -10.08 1.10 -3.59
CA LEU A 110 -8.97 0.87 -4.51
C LEU A 110 -8.87 1.97 -5.57
N ILE A 111 -9.99 2.37 -6.17
CA ILE A 111 -10.03 3.46 -7.15
C ILE A 111 -9.53 4.76 -6.52
N ILE A 112 -9.99 5.08 -5.31
CA ILE A 112 -9.58 6.29 -4.59
C ILE A 112 -8.09 6.21 -4.22
N PHE A 113 -7.60 5.05 -3.77
CA PHE A 113 -6.17 4.83 -3.51
C PHE A 113 -5.30 5.08 -4.75
N VAL A 114 -5.69 4.56 -5.92
CA VAL A 114 -4.94 4.80 -7.16
C VAL A 114 -5.03 6.28 -7.56
N ALA A 115 -6.23 6.87 -7.52
CA ALA A 115 -6.44 8.27 -7.88
C ALA A 115 -5.74 9.26 -6.93
N TYR A 116 -5.57 8.91 -5.66
CA TYR A 116 -4.86 9.72 -4.67
C TYR A 116 -3.43 10.07 -5.11
N HIS A 117 -2.75 9.16 -5.81
CA HIS A 117 -1.40 9.40 -6.35
C HIS A 117 -1.36 10.50 -7.41
N LEU A 118 -2.49 10.78 -8.08
CA LEU A 118 -2.59 11.89 -9.04
C LEU A 118 -2.59 13.25 -8.34
N VAL A 119 -2.92 13.30 -7.04
CA VAL A 119 -2.96 14.52 -6.23
C VAL A 119 -1.63 14.75 -5.51
N ASN A 120 -0.50 14.45 -6.17
CA ASN A 120 0.81 14.70 -5.60
C ASN A 120 1.16 16.21 -5.61
N PRO A 121 1.36 16.84 -4.43
CA PRO A 121 1.73 18.25 -4.36
C PRO A 121 3.14 18.51 -4.90
N ASP A 122 4.07 17.55 -4.83
CA ASP A 122 5.43 17.74 -5.32
C ASP A 122 5.49 17.56 -6.85
N ARG A 123 5.65 18.67 -7.55
CA ARG A 123 5.77 18.70 -9.02
C ARG A 123 6.97 17.92 -9.54
N ARG A 124 8.03 17.75 -8.74
CA ARG A 124 9.28 17.08 -9.15
C ARG A 124 9.08 15.58 -9.30
N THR A 125 8.27 14.98 -8.43
CA THR A 125 8.00 13.54 -8.42
C THR A 125 6.70 13.19 -9.14
N ARG A 126 5.86 14.19 -9.46
CA ARG A 126 4.59 14.03 -10.19
C ARG A 126 4.70 13.16 -11.43
N ALA A 127 5.76 13.29 -12.22
CA ALA A 127 5.94 12.50 -13.44
C ALA A 127 5.91 10.99 -13.18
N VAL A 128 6.42 10.54 -12.03
CA VAL A 128 6.39 9.14 -11.63
C VAL A 128 4.99 8.74 -11.18
N PHE A 129 4.37 9.53 -10.32
CA PHE A 129 3.06 9.20 -9.75
C PHE A 129 1.90 9.30 -10.75
N TRP A 130 2.09 10.01 -11.86
CA TRP A 130 1.15 10.08 -12.98
C TRP A 130 1.44 9.05 -14.08
N ASP A 131 2.55 8.32 -13.97
CA ASP A 131 2.90 7.30 -14.93
C ASP A 131 1.92 6.13 -14.86
N ALA A 132 1.32 5.74 -15.99
CA ALA A 132 0.38 4.63 -16.05
C ALA A 132 0.98 3.32 -15.54
N ARG A 133 2.29 3.11 -15.69
CA ARG A 133 3.01 1.94 -15.17
C ARG A 133 3.04 1.98 -13.64
N PHE A 134 3.37 3.12 -13.05
CA PHE A 134 3.31 3.31 -11.60
C PHE A 134 1.89 3.07 -11.08
N LEU A 135 0.88 3.68 -11.69
CA LEU A 135 -0.52 3.54 -11.25
C LEU A 135 -1.02 2.10 -11.36
N THR A 136 -0.58 1.36 -12.38
CA THR A 136 -0.88 -0.07 -12.53
C THR A 136 -0.24 -0.89 -11.41
N LEU A 137 1.05 -0.65 -11.13
CA LEU A 137 1.77 -1.33 -10.05
C LEU A 137 1.19 -0.96 -8.67
N ALA A 138 0.82 0.30 -8.47
CA ALA A 138 0.11 0.76 -7.28
C ALA A 138 -1.23 0.02 -7.15
N ALA A 139 -2.03 -0.11 -8.21
CA ALA A 139 -3.28 -0.86 -8.16
C ALA A 139 -3.07 -2.34 -7.75
N ILE A 140 -2.03 -3.00 -8.29
CA ILE A 140 -1.66 -4.38 -7.94
C ILE A 140 -1.27 -4.49 -6.45
N LEU A 141 -0.43 -3.57 -5.97
CA LEU A 141 -0.08 -3.47 -4.55
C LEU A 141 -1.34 -3.22 -3.69
N GLY A 142 -2.21 -2.33 -4.19
CA GLY A 142 -3.52 -2.00 -3.67
C GLY A 142 -4.35 -3.22 -3.31
N ILE A 143 -4.48 -4.11 -4.29
CA ILE A 143 -5.17 -5.41 -4.19
C ILE A 143 -4.47 -6.31 -3.18
N GLY A 144 -3.14 -6.40 -3.21
CA GLY A 144 -2.34 -7.19 -2.26
C GLY A 144 -2.60 -6.79 -0.81
N CYS A 145 -2.56 -5.49 -0.48
CA CYS A 145 -2.84 -5.01 0.87
C CYS A 145 -4.30 -5.24 1.28
N THR A 146 -5.26 -5.07 0.36
CA THR A 146 -6.67 -5.39 0.62
C THR A 146 -6.87 -6.87 0.92
N ALA A 147 -6.19 -7.76 0.19
CA ALA A 147 -6.22 -9.19 0.46
C ALA A 147 -5.57 -9.51 1.81
N ALA A 148 -4.42 -8.92 2.14
CA ALA A 148 -3.77 -9.08 3.44
C ALA A 148 -4.67 -8.60 4.59
N TYR A 149 -5.34 -7.46 4.42
CA TYR A 149 -6.31 -6.95 5.38
C TYR A 149 -7.48 -7.93 5.57
N TYR A 150 -8.03 -8.46 4.47
CA TYR A 150 -9.14 -9.41 4.52
C TYR A 150 -8.78 -10.71 5.26
N VAL A 151 -7.68 -11.37 4.87
CA VAL A 151 -7.31 -12.68 5.42
C VAL A 151 -6.93 -12.62 6.90
N THR A 152 -6.44 -11.46 7.36
CA THR A 152 -6.09 -11.25 8.77
C THR A 152 -7.26 -10.77 9.63
N GLY A 153 -8.48 -10.73 9.08
CA GLY A 153 -9.66 -10.23 9.78
C GLY A 153 -9.63 -8.72 10.04
N GLY A 154 -8.85 -7.97 9.27
CA GLY A 154 -8.78 -6.51 9.30
C GLY A 154 -7.54 -5.93 9.97
N SER A 155 -6.39 -6.61 9.95
CA SER A 155 -5.18 -6.09 10.61
C SER A 155 -4.54 -4.94 9.83
N LEU A 156 -4.38 -3.79 10.48
CA LEU A 156 -3.65 -2.64 9.90
C LEU A 156 -2.16 -2.96 9.73
N VAL A 157 -1.55 -3.65 10.69
CA VAL A 157 -0.12 -4.00 10.65
C VAL A 157 0.17 -4.93 9.47
N ALA A 158 -0.69 -5.92 9.24
CA ALA A 158 -0.53 -6.83 8.10
C ALA A 158 -0.62 -6.08 6.76
N ALA A 159 -1.61 -5.20 6.60
CA ALA A 159 -1.76 -4.38 5.41
C ALA A 159 -0.55 -3.43 5.20
N ALA A 160 -0.10 -2.76 6.26
CA ALA A 160 1.05 -1.84 6.23
C ALA A 160 2.35 -2.56 5.84
N LEU A 161 2.61 -3.76 6.36
CA LEU A 161 3.78 -4.54 5.97
C LEU A 161 3.65 -5.10 4.54
N ALA A 162 2.45 -5.53 4.14
CA ALA A 162 2.18 -5.98 2.77
C ALA A 162 2.34 -4.85 1.73
N HIS A 163 2.10 -3.60 2.14
CA HIS A 163 2.42 -2.41 1.36
C HIS A 163 3.93 -2.14 1.37
N TRP A 164 4.48 -1.97 2.57
CA TRP A 164 5.83 -1.47 2.78
C TRP A 164 6.86 -2.36 2.10
N LEU A 165 6.82 -3.68 2.30
CA LEU A 165 7.86 -4.59 1.79
C LEU A 165 8.06 -4.50 0.26
N PRO A 166 7.02 -4.61 -0.60
CA PRO A 166 7.16 -4.36 -2.04
C PRO A 166 7.70 -2.97 -2.39
N VAL A 167 7.28 -1.93 -1.67
CA VAL A 167 7.79 -0.56 -1.88
C VAL A 167 9.28 -0.48 -1.58
N GLN A 168 9.76 -1.14 -0.52
CA GLN A 168 11.19 -1.18 -0.18
C GLN A 168 12.00 -1.87 -1.28
N LEU A 169 11.51 -2.98 -1.82
CA LEU A 169 12.15 -3.66 -2.95
C LEU A 169 12.24 -2.73 -4.16
N TRP A 170 11.17 -2.00 -4.46
CA TRP A 170 11.18 -1.06 -5.57
C TRP A 170 12.15 0.11 -5.34
N LEU A 171 12.06 0.77 -4.19
CA LEU A 171 12.88 1.93 -3.86
C LEU A 171 14.36 1.58 -3.86
N PHE A 172 14.75 0.47 -3.23
CA PHE A 172 16.15 0.21 -2.90
C PHE A 172 16.86 -0.75 -3.83
N LEU A 173 16.14 -1.55 -4.60
CA LEU A 173 16.74 -2.52 -5.52
C LEU A 173 16.37 -2.24 -6.98
N LEU A 174 15.20 -1.65 -7.23
CA LEU A 174 14.63 -1.56 -8.57
C LEU A 174 14.49 -0.11 -9.08
N GLY A 175 15.36 0.79 -8.59
CA GLY A 175 15.52 2.15 -9.11
C GLY A 175 14.42 3.13 -8.71
N GLY A 176 13.57 2.78 -7.74
CA GLY A 176 12.50 3.66 -7.27
C GLY A 176 13.01 4.89 -6.52
N LEU A 177 14.13 4.79 -5.78
CA LEU A 177 14.67 5.93 -5.03
C LEU A 177 15.04 7.09 -5.95
N ASP A 178 15.78 6.84 -7.02
CA ASP A 178 16.16 7.85 -8.00
C ASP A 178 14.97 8.51 -8.72
N LYS A 179 13.88 7.75 -8.91
CA LYS A 179 12.65 8.26 -9.53
C LYS A 179 11.87 9.15 -8.55
N THR A 180 11.97 8.88 -7.25
CA THR A 180 11.16 9.53 -6.20
C THR A 180 11.90 10.61 -5.42
N GLN A 181 13.22 10.72 -5.57
CA GLN A 181 13.98 11.84 -5.02
C GLN A 181 14.02 13.01 -6.01
N PRO A 182 14.02 14.25 -5.51
CA PRO A 182 14.36 15.40 -6.35
C PRO A 182 15.70 15.13 -7.03
N LEU A 183 15.81 15.42 -8.33
CA LEU A 183 17.11 15.46 -8.99
C LEU A 183 18.01 16.42 -8.20
N ASP A 184 18.99 15.88 -7.48
CA ASP A 184 19.95 16.72 -6.80
C ASP A 184 20.67 17.56 -7.84
N ALA A 185 20.67 18.87 -7.62
CA ALA A 185 21.44 19.86 -8.37
C ALA A 185 22.97 19.66 -8.25
N SER A 186 23.43 18.57 -7.64
CA SER A 186 24.84 18.18 -7.52
C SER A 186 25.43 17.65 -8.83
N ALA A 187 24.62 17.36 -9.86
CA ALA A 187 25.08 17.06 -11.21
C ALA A 187 25.60 18.28 -12.01
N LYS A 188 25.77 19.45 -11.37
CA LYS A 188 26.40 20.66 -11.96
C LYS A 188 27.79 20.95 -11.39
N LYS A 189 28.62 19.93 -11.22
CA LYS A 189 30.06 20.11 -10.99
C LYS A 189 30.85 19.07 -11.78
N GLU A 190 30.85 19.22 -13.09
CA GLU A 190 31.98 18.85 -13.95
C GLU A 190 32.34 20.06 -14.81
#